data_AF-A0A7H0GGK2-F1
#
_entry.id   AF-A0A7H0GGK2-F1
#
_cell.length_a   1.000
_cell.length_b   1.000
_cell.length_c   1.000
_cell.angle_alpha   90.00
_cell.angle_beta   90.00
_cell.angle_gamma   90.00
#
_symmetry.space_group_name_H-M   'P 1'
#
loop_
_entity.id
_entity.type
_entity.pdbx_description
1 polymer ?
#
loop_
_entity_poly.entity_id
_entity_poly.type
_entity_poly.pdbx_seq_one_letter_code
_entity_poly.pdbx_strand_id
1 'polypeptide(L)'
;MAEELIEHMQPGVAQTALRGMLRDIGAINTSMQGFIQRQLIEFQQMVRTQRAESAQSVEVRYYLCDHLGTPNELVNEQGYCEWASLFDAWGNVQNEYNPKHLYQPIRLAGQQVDEITNLHYNRHRYYDNFCGNYINQDPINLSGGINPFRYTANNPNSGIDPLGLACVASGNTVNCNVPGGPSISFPRPDGWPDAISSEASWHYHYYNKQVPLKGANPDCVMKGIVQSPTPGKPNAATQAAP
;
A
#
# COMPACT_ATOMS: atom_id res chain seq x y z
N MET A 1 -48.00 35.08 -20.77
CA MET A 1 -48.34 34.15 -21.88
C MET A 1 -49.62 33.36 -21.65
N ALA A 2 -49.71 32.41 -20.70
CA ALA A 2 -50.94 31.63 -20.52
C ALA A 2 -52.12 32.45 -19.95
N GLU A 3 -51.88 33.33 -18.97
CA GLU A 3 -52.94 34.19 -18.41
C GLU A 3 -53.43 35.27 -19.41
N GLU A 4 -52.54 35.84 -20.21
CA GLU A 4 -52.87 36.82 -21.27
C GLU A 4 -53.75 36.20 -22.38
N LEU A 5 -53.52 34.94 -22.75
CA LEU A 5 -54.35 34.22 -23.72
C LEU A 5 -55.76 33.91 -23.17
N ILE A 6 -55.86 33.75 -21.85
CA ILE A 6 -57.14 33.48 -21.16
C ILE A 6 -57.97 34.76 -21.05
N GLU A 7 -57.35 35.92 -20.89
CA GLU A 7 -58.05 37.22 -20.88
C GLU A 7 -58.76 37.54 -22.20
N HIS A 8 -58.30 36.98 -23.32
CA HIS A 8 -58.91 37.14 -24.64
C HIS A 8 -60.03 36.13 -24.93
N MET A 9 -60.34 35.19 -24.02
CA MET A 9 -61.48 34.29 -24.15
C MET A 9 -62.78 34.90 -23.62
N GLN A 10 -63.91 34.51 -24.22
CA GLN A 10 -65.23 34.91 -23.72
C GLN A 10 -65.47 34.39 -22.29
N PRO A 11 -65.99 35.24 -21.38
CA PRO A 11 -66.23 34.84 -20.00
C PRO A 11 -67.32 33.78 -19.89
N GLY A 12 -66.99 32.68 -19.22
CA GLY A 12 -67.87 31.53 -19.05
C GLY A 12 -67.19 30.34 -18.36
N VAL A 13 -67.94 29.24 -18.24
CA VAL A 13 -67.55 28.03 -17.50
C VAL A 13 -66.18 27.47 -17.95
N ALA A 14 -65.89 27.52 -19.26
CA ALA A 14 -64.62 27.07 -19.81
C ALA A 14 -63.42 27.93 -19.37
N GLN A 15 -63.59 29.26 -19.30
CA GLN A 15 -62.54 30.19 -18.85
C GLN A 15 -62.27 30.01 -17.34
N THR A 16 -63.32 29.81 -16.54
CA THR A 16 -63.20 29.52 -15.09
C THR A 16 -62.53 28.17 -14.83
N ALA A 17 -62.90 27.13 -15.58
CA ALA A 17 -62.30 25.81 -15.48
C ALA A 17 -60.80 25.85 -15.83
N LEU A 18 -60.42 26.56 -16.89
CA LEU A 18 -59.02 26.67 -17.31
C LEU A 18 -58.16 27.46 -16.29
N ARG A 19 -58.71 28.53 -15.70
CA ARG A 19 -58.04 29.25 -14.59
C ARG A 19 -57.87 28.37 -13.35
N GLY A 20 -58.86 27.54 -13.02
CA GLY A 20 -58.76 26.54 -11.96
C GLY A 20 -57.63 25.55 -12.21
N MET A 21 -57.60 24.95 -13.40
CA MET A 21 -56.54 24.00 -13.79
C MET A 21 -55.14 24.63 -13.76
N LEU A 22 -54.97 25.87 -14.25
CA LEU A 22 -53.67 26.55 -14.18
C LEU A 22 -53.24 26.86 -12.74
N ARG A 23 -54.19 27.21 -11.88
CA ARG A 23 -53.92 27.41 -10.45
C ARG A 23 -53.47 26.10 -9.78
N ASP A 24 -54.14 25.00 -10.11
CA ASP A 24 -53.79 23.67 -9.58
C ASP A 24 -52.42 23.21 -10.08
N ILE A 25 -52.12 23.41 -11.37
CA ILE A 25 -50.77 23.16 -11.95
C ILE A 25 -49.72 24.03 -11.25
N GLY A 26 -50.02 25.30 -10.99
CA GLY A 26 -49.15 26.20 -10.24
C GLY A 26 -48.88 25.70 -8.82
N ALA A 27 -49.93 25.27 -8.11
CA ALA A 27 -49.81 24.71 -6.77
C ALA A 27 -49.00 23.42 -6.74
N ILE A 28 -49.18 22.54 -7.73
CA ILE A 28 -48.39 21.30 -7.90
C ILE A 28 -46.92 21.66 -8.16
N ASN A 29 -46.64 22.62 -9.04
CA ASN A 29 -45.26 23.03 -9.31
C ASN A 29 -44.59 23.60 -8.05
N THR A 30 -45.27 24.47 -7.31
CA THR A 30 -44.74 25.01 -6.04
C THR A 30 -44.51 23.91 -5.01
N SER A 31 -45.41 22.93 -4.89
CA SER A 31 -45.23 21.81 -3.94
C SER A 31 -44.06 20.91 -4.33
N MET A 32 -43.90 20.63 -5.63
CA MET A 32 -42.81 19.84 -6.18
C MET A 32 -41.46 20.54 -6.00
N GLN A 33 -41.39 21.85 -6.26
CA GLN A 33 -40.20 22.67 -5.99
C GLN A 33 -39.85 22.66 -4.50
N GLY A 34 -40.84 22.80 -3.62
CA GLY A 34 -40.65 22.73 -2.16
C GLY A 34 -40.20 21.34 -1.68
N PHE A 35 -40.69 20.26 -2.29
CA PHE A 35 -40.24 18.90 -2.02
C PHE A 35 -38.78 18.69 -2.44
N ILE A 36 -38.43 19.07 -3.67
CA ILE A 36 -37.06 18.95 -4.19
C ILE A 36 -36.08 19.77 -3.33
N GLN A 37 -36.46 21.00 -2.93
CA GLN A 37 -35.63 21.82 -2.04
C GLN A 37 -35.42 21.18 -0.68
N ARG A 38 -36.46 20.62 -0.05
CA ARG A 38 -36.33 19.91 1.23
C ARG A 38 -35.41 18.70 1.12
N GLN A 39 -35.60 17.87 0.10
CA GLN A 39 -34.74 16.71 -0.15
C GLN A 39 -33.29 17.10 -0.40
N LEU A 40 -33.04 18.19 -1.15
CA LEU A 40 -31.69 18.69 -1.38
C LEU A 40 -31.04 19.20 -0.09
N ILE A 41 -31.79 19.90 0.77
CA ILE A 41 -31.29 20.38 2.06
C ILE A 41 -30.97 19.19 2.98
N GLU A 42 -31.84 18.19 3.06
CA GLU A 42 -31.64 16.97 3.84
C GLU A 42 -30.41 16.20 3.36
N PHE A 43 -30.24 16.02 2.04
CA PHE A 43 -29.07 15.39 1.45
C PHE A 43 -27.78 16.18 1.75
N GLN A 44 -27.82 17.51 1.60
CA GLN A 44 -26.67 18.35 1.92
C GLN A 44 -26.30 18.29 3.40
N GLN A 45 -27.29 18.23 4.29
CA GLN A 45 -27.06 18.06 5.72
C GLN A 45 -26.47 16.69 6.03
N MET A 46 -27.02 15.62 5.45
CA MET A 46 -26.49 14.26 5.57
C MET A 46 -25.02 14.20 5.12
N VAL A 47 -24.70 14.74 3.94
CA VAL A 47 -23.31 14.78 3.42
C VAL A 47 -22.41 15.62 4.34
N ARG A 48 -22.90 16.74 4.89
CA ARG A 48 -22.13 17.57 5.83
C ARG A 48 -21.87 16.86 7.15
N THR A 49 -22.87 16.21 7.72
CA THR A 49 -22.73 15.41 8.96
C THR A 49 -21.78 14.25 8.72
N GLN A 50 -21.93 13.51 7.62
CA GLN A 50 -21.01 12.43 7.26
C GLN A 50 -19.58 12.94 7.06
N ARG A 51 -19.39 14.11 6.44
CA ARG A 51 -18.07 14.76 6.32
C ARG A 51 -17.52 15.25 7.65
N ALA A 52 -18.35 15.70 8.59
CA ALA A 52 -17.93 16.16 9.91
C ALA A 52 -17.61 14.99 10.85
N GLU A 53 -18.37 13.90 10.77
CA GLU A 53 -18.07 12.63 11.42
C GLU A 53 -16.82 11.98 10.82
N SER A 54 -16.68 11.99 9.49
CA SER A 54 -15.45 11.52 8.83
C SER A 54 -14.26 12.49 8.97
N ALA A 55 -14.51 13.72 9.46
CA ALA A 55 -13.46 14.62 9.90
C ALA A 55 -12.99 14.30 11.34
N GLN A 56 -13.48 13.21 11.96
CA GLN A 56 -13.03 12.73 13.27
C GLN A 56 -11.65 12.07 13.23
N SER A 57 -10.87 12.43 14.24
CA SER A 57 -9.60 11.86 14.69
C SER A 57 -8.60 11.52 13.58
N VAL A 58 -7.64 12.42 13.37
CA VAL A 58 -6.37 12.03 12.74
C VAL A 58 -5.72 11.00 13.67
N GLU A 59 -5.80 9.72 13.29
CA GLU A 59 -5.09 8.64 13.96
C GLU A 59 -3.70 8.52 13.33
N VAL A 60 -2.68 8.90 14.10
CA VAL A 60 -1.30 8.75 13.67
C VAL A 60 -0.84 7.32 13.94
N ARG A 61 -0.23 6.70 12.93
CA ARG A 61 0.41 5.40 13.02
C ARG A 61 1.80 5.48 12.41
N TYR A 62 2.70 4.63 12.89
CA TYR A 62 4.08 4.59 12.46
C TYR A 62 4.39 3.24 11.85
N TYR A 63 4.93 3.25 10.63
CA TYR A 63 5.49 2.03 10.03
C TYR A 63 6.84 1.74 10.64
N LEU A 64 7.05 0.48 11.02
CA LEU A 64 8.35 -0.06 11.36
C LEU A 64 8.82 -0.87 10.15
N CYS A 65 9.91 -0.41 9.55
CA CYS A 65 10.45 -1.01 8.35
C CYS A 65 11.69 -1.87 8.64
N ASP A 66 11.93 -2.85 7.77
CA ASP A 66 13.17 -3.59 7.72
C ASP A 66 14.33 -2.76 7.15
N HIS A 67 15.44 -3.43 6.88
CA HIS A 67 16.64 -2.78 6.41
C HIS A 67 16.57 -2.29 4.94
N LEU A 68 15.55 -2.71 4.19
CA LEU A 68 15.27 -2.32 2.80
C LEU A 68 14.16 -1.27 2.72
N GLY A 69 13.53 -0.93 3.85
CA GLY A 69 12.38 -0.04 3.90
C GLY A 69 11.03 -0.75 3.72
N THR A 70 10.99 -2.08 3.72
CA THR A 70 9.76 -2.86 3.68
C THR A 70 9.01 -2.70 5.01
N PRO A 71 7.76 -2.22 5.02
CA PRO A 71 6.99 -2.07 6.25
C PRO A 71 6.58 -3.44 6.79
N ASN A 72 7.12 -3.84 7.94
CA ASN A 72 6.78 -5.10 8.59
C ASN A 72 5.71 -4.94 9.66
N GLU A 73 5.64 -3.77 10.31
CA GLU A 73 4.68 -3.51 11.39
C GLU A 73 4.13 -2.10 11.31
N LEU A 74 2.94 -1.91 11.86
CA LEU A 74 2.28 -0.62 12.01
C LEU A 74 1.82 -0.48 13.46
N VAL A 75 2.37 0.52 14.14
CA VAL A 75 2.09 0.80 15.55
C VAL A 75 1.31 2.10 15.70
N ASN A 76 0.40 2.16 16.67
CA ASN A 76 -0.26 3.40 17.04
C ASN A 76 0.62 4.28 17.95
N GLU A 77 0.13 5.46 18.32
CA GLU A 77 0.84 6.42 19.19
C GLU A 77 1.22 5.84 20.56
N GLN A 78 0.51 4.82 21.04
CA GLN A 78 0.79 4.16 22.31
C GLN A 78 1.78 2.99 22.16
N GLY A 79 2.26 2.71 20.93
CA GLY A 79 3.20 1.64 20.63
C GLY A 79 2.57 0.25 20.50
N TYR A 80 1.24 0.15 20.43
CA TYR A 80 0.58 -1.13 20.18
C TYR A 80 0.61 -1.45 18.69
N CYS A 81 1.00 -2.69 18.36
CA CYS A 81 0.95 -3.21 17.00
C CYS A 81 -0.51 -3.43 16.57
N GLU A 82 -0.92 -2.74 15.51
CA GLU A 82 -2.26 -2.83 14.93
C GLU A 82 -2.27 -3.58 13.60
N TRP A 83 -1.10 -3.70 12.96
CA TRP A 83 -0.86 -4.54 11.79
C TRP A 83 0.58 -5.02 11.78
N ALA A 84 0.82 -6.26 11.37
CA ALA A 84 2.14 -6.78 11.08
C ALA A 84 2.10 -7.81 9.96
N SER A 85 3.14 -7.87 9.15
CA SER A 85 3.28 -8.84 8.07
C SER A 85 4.71 -9.36 8.00
N LEU A 86 4.84 -10.68 7.87
CA LEU A 86 6.11 -11.34 7.60
C LEU A 86 6.21 -11.59 6.11
N PHE A 87 7.20 -10.98 5.47
CA PHE A 87 7.50 -11.17 4.06
C PHE A 87 8.65 -12.16 3.85
N ASP A 88 8.62 -12.90 2.75
CA ASP A 88 9.84 -13.53 2.24
C ASP A 88 10.72 -12.51 1.48
N ALA A 89 11.88 -12.96 1.01
CA ALA A 89 12.81 -12.12 0.27
C ALA A 89 12.23 -11.54 -1.03
N TRP A 90 11.16 -12.12 -1.57
CA TRP A 90 10.53 -11.68 -2.82
C TRP A 90 9.23 -10.89 -2.59
N GLY A 91 8.88 -10.61 -1.34
CA GLY A 91 7.69 -9.84 -0.98
C GLY A 91 6.40 -10.66 -0.92
N ASN A 92 6.47 -11.99 -0.87
CA ASN A 92 5.30 -12.82 -0.57
C ASN A 92 4.96 -12.71 0.92
N VAL A 93 3.68 -12.49 1.22
CA VAL A 93 3.17 -12.47 2.60
C VAL A 93 3.10 -13.90 3.10
N GLN A 94 3.94 -14.25 4.08
CA GLN A 94 3.96 -15.56 4.72
C GLN A 94 2.96 -15.65 5.86
N ASN A 95 2.88 -14.58 6.66
CA ASN A 95 1.93 -14.45 7.77
C ASN A 95 1.52 -12.98 7.90
N GLU A 96 0.26 -12.74 8.24
CA GLU A 96 -0.26 -11.41 8.50
C GLU A 96 -1.08 -11.38 9.80
N TYR A 97 -0.84 -10.35 10.60
CA TYR A 97 -1.62 -9.97 11.75
C TYR A 97 -2.35 -8.67 11.43
N ASN A 98 -3.68 -8.70 11.35
CA ASN A 98 -4.50 -7.52 11.03
C ASN A 98 -5.88 -7.57 11.72
N PRO A 99 -5.94 -7.49 13.06
CA PRO A 99 -7.19 -7.63 13.82
C PRO A 99 -8.20 -6.50 13.55
N LYS A 100 -7.72 -5.35 13.06
CA LYS A 100 -8.54 -4.18 12.76
C LYS A 100 -8.94 -4.09 11.28
N HIS A 101 -8.57 -5.08 10.47
CA HIS A 101 -8.80 -5.08 9.02
C HIS A 101 -8.35 -3.75 8.35
N LEU A 102 -7.20 -3.23 8.78
CA LEU A 102 -6.61 -2.03 8.22
C LEU A 102 -6.24 -2.29 6.76
N TYR A 103 -6.57 -1.35 5.89
CA TYR A 103 -6.15 -1.39 4.50
C TYR A 103 -4.65 -1.12 4.40
N GLN A 104 -3.87 -2.13 4.01
CA GLN A 104 -2.41 -2.07 3.93
C GLN A 104 -1.92 -2.52 2.55
N PRO A 105 -1.92 -1.62 1.55
CA PRO A 105 -1.51 -1.97 0.20
C PRO A 105 0.01 -1.97 0.02
N ILE A 106 0.77 -1.36 0.92
CA ILE A 106 2.22 -1.17 0.76
C ILE A 106 2.93 -2.54 0.85
N ARG A 107 3.92 -2.75 -0.01
CA ARG A 107 4.75 -3.99 -0.08
C ARG A 107 6.23 -3.62 -0.02
N LEU A 108 7.09 -4.28 -0.80
CA LEU A 108 8.51 -3.92 -0.94
C LEU A 108 8.66 -2.45 -1.33
N ALA A 109 9.85 -1.88 -1.15
CA ALA A 109 10.13 -0.47 -1.42
C ALA A 109 9.58 -0.02 -2.80
N GLY A 110 8.67 0.97 -2.77
CA GLY A 110 8.04 1.54 -3.97
C GLY A 110 6.77 0.82 -4.45
N GLN A 111 6.43 -0.32 -3.88
CA GLN A 111 5.37 -1.20 -4.35
C GLN A 111 4.05 -1.05 -3.58
N GLN A 112 2.94 -1.20 -4.30
CA GLN A 112 1.59 -1.36 -3.75
C GLN A 112 0.90 -2.56 -4.40
N VAL A 113 0.25 -3.42 -3.61
CA VAL A 113 -0.54 -4.52 -4.16
C VAL A 113 -1.81 -3.98 -4.83
N ASP A 114 -2.12 -4.52 -5.99
CA ASP A 114 -3.43 -4.43 -6.61
C ASP A 114 -4.23 -5.68 -6.24
N GLU A 115 -5.30 -5.52 -5.47
CA GLU A 115 -6.12 -6.63 -4.97
C GLU A 115 -6.85 -7.40 -6.07
N ILE A 116 -7.07 -6.79 -7.25
CA ILE A 116 -7.77 -7.45 -8.36
C ILE A 116 -6.84 -8.44 -9.06
N THR A 117 -5.59 -8.02 -9.31
CA THR A 117 -4.62 -8.82 -10.07
C THR A 117 -3.65 -9.60 -9.18
N ASN A 118 -3.56 -9.25 -7.89
CA ASN A 118 -2.49 -9.64 -6.95
C ASN A 118 -1.07 -9.27 -7.40
N LEU A 119 -0.94 -8.42 -8.42
CA LEU A 119 0.35 -7.89 -8.83
C LEU A 119 0.70 -6.68 -7.97
N HIS A 120 1.99 -6.45 -7.81
CA HIS A 120 2.49 -5.29 -7.11
C HIS A 120 2.79 -4.19 -8.12
N TYR A 121 1.97 -3.14 -8.12
CA TYR A 121 2.24 -1.93 -8.88
C TYR A 121 3.48 -1.22 -8.32
N ASN A 122 4.49 -1.04 -9.17
CA ASN A 122 5.74 -0.36 -8.84
C ASN A 122 6.01 0.75 -9.86
N ARG A 123 5.14 1.77 -9.86
CA ARG A 123 5.19 2.95 -10.74
C ARG A 123 5.28 2.63 -12.23
N HIS A 124 6.47 2.34 -12.73
CA HIS A 124 6.74 2.06 -14.14
C HIS A 124 6.47 0.61 -14.55
N ARG A 125 6.39 -0.33 -13.60
CA ARG A 125 6.23 -1.76 -13.88
C ARG A 125 5.30 -2.44 -12.87
N TYR A 126 4.69 -3.55 -13.28
CA TYR A 126 4.02 -4.49 -12.38
C TYR A 126 4.96 -5.64 -12.03
N TYR A 127 5.05 -5.94 -10.74
CA TYR A 127 5.88 -7.00 -10.16
C TYR A 127 5.01 -8.18 -9.73
N ASP A 128 5.45 -9.38 -10.08
CA ASP A 128 4.89 -10.64 -9.61
C ASP A 128 5.80 -11.20 -8.52
N ASN A 129 5.28 -11.23 -7.28
CA ASN A 129 5.98 -11.72 -6.10
C ASN A 129 6.20 -13.24 -6.13
N PHE A 130 5.34 -13.99 -6.83
CA PHE A 130 5.44 -15.44 -6.94
C PHE A 130 6.59 -15.84 -7.87
N CYS A 131 6.73 -15.13 -8.99
CA CYS A 131 7.83 -15.33 -9.94
C CYS A 131 9.11 -14.58 -9.56
N GLY A 132 9.04 -13.60 -8.65
CA GLY A 132 10.17 -12.76 -8.26
C GLY A 132 10.65 -11.80 -9.35
N ASN A 133 9.77 -11.43 -10.30
CA ASN A 133 10.14 -10.66 -11.49
C ASN A 133 9.06 -9.64 -11.87
N TYR A 134 9.45 -8.64 -12.67
CA TYR A 134 8.50 -7.79 -13.36
C TYR A 134 7.84 -8.54 -14.51
N ILE A 135 6.55 -8.26 -14.74
CA ILE A 135 5.81 -8.81 -15.88
C ILE A 135 5.92 -7.91 -17.12
N ASN A 136 6.28 -6.64 -16.95
CA ASN A 136 6.49 -5.68 -18.03
C ASN A 136 7.98 -5.50 -18.30
N GLN A 137 8.32 -5.30 -19.57
CA GLN A 137 9.68 -4.98 -20.00
C GLN A 137 10.13 -3.65 -19.41
N ASP A 138 11.39 -3.57 -18.96
CA ASP A 138 11.99 -2.33 -18.46
C ASP A 138 11.90 -1.17 -19.47
N PRO A 139 11.26 -0.03 -19.11
CA PRO A 139 11.19 1.15 -19.97
C PRO A 139 12.57 1.74 -20.33
N ILE A 140 13.61 1.48 -19.54
CA ILE A 140 15.00 1.88 -19.87
C ILE A 140 15.75 0.87 -20.74
N ASN A 141 15.04 -0.15 -21.24
CA ASN A 141 15.58 -1.21 -22.07
C ASN A 141 16.81 -1.86 -21.40
N LEU A 142 17.87 -2.09 -22.18
CA LEU A 142 19.10 -2.74 -21.73
C LEU A 142 19.92 -1.92 -20.74
N SER A 143 19.55 -0.66 -20.47
CA SER A 143 20.21 0.16 -19.45
C SER A 143 19.96 -0.39 -18.04
N GLY A 144 18.82 -1.09 -17.83
CA GLY A 144 18.55 -1.83 -16.59
C GLY A 144 19.22 -3.21 -16.52
N GLY A 145 19.85 -3.62 -17.62
CA GLY A 145 20.56 -4.87 -17.81
C GLY A 145 20.00 -5.74 -18.93
N ILE A 146 20.67 -6.88 -19.14
CA ILE A 146 20.37 -7.79 -20.25
C ILE A 146 19.00 -8.47 -20.08
N ASN A 147 18.57 -8.73 -18.83
CA ASN A 147 17.22 -9.23 -18.56
C ASN A 147 16.30 -8.04 -18.20
N PRO A 148 15.35 -7.66 -19.07
CA PRO A 148 14.49 -6.49 -18.85
C PRO A 148 13.35 -6.75 -17.86
N PHE A 149 13.20 -7.98 -17.36
CA PHE A 149 12.15 -8.35 -16.41
C PHE A 149 12.66 -8.51 -14.97
N ARG A 150 13.98 -8.46 -14.76
CA ARG A 150 14.54 -8.79 -13.44
C ARG A 150 14.22 -7.75 -12.39
N TYR A 151 13.93 -8.22 -11.18
CA TYR A 151 13.93 -7.39 -9.97
C TYR A 151 15.33 -7.39 -9.34
N THR A 152 15.85 -6.20 -8.99
CA THR A 152 17.04 -5.99 -8.13
C THR A 152 18.26 -6.88 -8.42
N ALA A 153 18.54 -7.13 -9.71
CA ALA A 153 19.63 -8.02 -10.15
C ALA A 153 19.60 -9.42 -9.51
N ASN A 154 18.41 -9.94 -9.19
CA ASN A 154 18.15 -11.20 -8.49
C ASN A 154 18.71 -11.25 -7.05
N ASN A 155 18.95 -10.09 -6.44
CA ASN A 155 19.39 -10.01 -5.05
C ASN A 155 18.46 -9.09 -4.23
N PRO A 156 17.23 -9.54 -3.94
CA PRO A 156 16.25 -8.72 -3.24
C PRO A 156 16.57 -8.57 -1.74
N ASN A 157 17.52 -9.34 -1.18
CA ASN A 157 17.96 -9.19 0.21
C ASN A 157 18.78 -7.92 0.44
N SER A 158 19.42 -7.37 -0.60
CA SER A 158 20.26 -6.17 -0.48
C SER A 158 19.92 -5.08 -1.49
N GLY A 159 19.20 -5.42 -2.56
CA GLY A 159 18.78 -4.48 -3.59
C GLY A 159 17.35 -4.02 -3.36
N ILE A 160 17.07 -2.77 -3.73
CA ILE A 160 15.73 -2.20 -3.78
C ILE A 160 15.49 -1.56 -5.15
N ASP A 161 14.26 -1.57 -5.62
CA ASP A 161 13.84 -0.83 -6.82
C ASP A 161 12.59 0.03 -6.50
N PRO A 162 12.78 1.23 -5.90
CA PRO A 162 11.69 2.10 -5.48
C PRO A 162 10.89 2.74 -6.63
N LEU A 163 11.42 2.67 -7.86
CA LEU A 163 10.81 3.30 -9.03
C LEU A 163 10.27 2.30 -10.05
N GLY A 164 10.58 1.01 -9.92
CA GLY A 164 10.40 0.07 -11.03
C GLY A 164 11.34 0.38 -12.20
N LEU A 165 12.55 0.85 -11.92
CA LEU A 165 13.62 1.16 -12.86
C LEU A 165 14.95 0.71 -12.24
N ALA A 166 16.00 0.50 -13.03
CA ALA A 166 17.30 0.18 -12.42
C ALA A 166 17.82 1.36 -11.58
N CYS A 167 17.70 1.25 -10.26
CA CYS A 167 18.42 2.07 -9.30
C CYS A 167 19.73 1.38 -8.93
N VAL A 168 20.79 2.16 -8.78
CA VAL A 168 22.11 1.67 -8.38
C VAL A 168 22.39 2.16 -6.96
N ALA A 169 22.57 1.21 -6.04
CA ALA A 169 23.19 1.51 -4.76
C ALA A 169 24.70 1.68 -4.97
N SER A 170 25.24 2.85 -4.65
CA SER A 170 26.67 3.15 -4.71
C SER A 170 27.09 3.86 -3.42
N GLY A 171 27.89 3.18 -2.61
CA GLY A 171 28.30 3.66 -1.28
C GLY A 171 27.11 3.97 -0.36
N ASN A 172 27.08 5.20 0.16
CA ASN A 172 26.01 5.71 1.03
C ASN A 172 24.79 6.26 0.27
N THR A 173 24.63 6.02 -1.03
CA THR A 173 23.51 6.60 -1.78
C THR A 173 22.86 5.59 -2.71
N VAL A 174 21.53 5.55 -2.70
CA VAL A 174 20.76 4.89 -3.76
C VAL A 174 20.42 5.93 -4.82
N ASN A 175 20.95 5.76 -6.03
CA ASN A 175 20.71 6.65 -7.15
C ASN A 175 19.72 6.00 -8.13
N CYS A 176 18.62 6.69 -8.38
CA CYS A 176 17.60 6.28 -9.33
C CYS A 176 17.56 7.30 -10.48
N ASN A 177 17.81 6.84 -11.70
CA ASN A 177 17.75 7.70 -12.89
C ASN A 177 16.40 7.53 -13.59
N VAL A 178 15.59 8.59 -13.59
CA VAL A 178 14.34 8.62 -14.35
C VAL A 178 14.62 9.01 -15.80
N PRO A 179 14.14 8.26 -16.81
CA PRO A 179 14.36 8.60 -18.22
C PRO A 179 13.76 9.95 -18.57
N GLY A 180 14.60 10.87 -19.04
CA GLY A 180 14.17 12.25 -19.33
C GLY A 180 13.74 13.04 -18.09
N GLY A 181 14.01 12.53 -16.88
CA GLY A 181 13.66 13.13 -15.60
C GLY A 181 14.87 13.38 -14.71
N PRO A 182 14.66 13.89 -13.49
CA PRO A 182 15.72 14.14 -12.53
C PRO A 182 16.32 12.83 -11.99
N SER A 183 17.61 12.83 -11.68
CA SER A 183 18.20 11.80 -10.83
C SER A 183 17.75 12.02 -9.38
N ILE A 184 17.21 10.98 -8.76
CA ILE A 184 16.78 11.00 -7.36
C ILE A 184 17.78 10.19 -6.55
N SER A 185 18.31 10.82 -5.50
CA SER A 185 19.32 10.23 -4.62
C SER A 185 18.76 10.13 -3.20
N PHE A 186 18.79 8.93 -2.64
CA PHE A 186 18.40 8.70 -1.25
C PHE A 186 19.66 8.42 -0.42
N PRO A 187 19.95 9.24 0.62
CA PRO A 187 21.07 8.94 1.52
C PRO A 187 20.74 7.70 2.33
N ARG A 188 21.70 6.78 2.40
CA ARG A 188 21.71 5.67 3.33
C ARG A 188 21.90 6.23 4.75
N PRO A 189 21.22 5.71 5.78
CA PRO A 189 21.41 6.19 7.14
C PRO A 189 22.87 6.08 7.58
N ASP A 190 23.37 7.07 8.33
CA ASP A 190 24.73 7.08 8.82
C ASP A 190 25.07 5.80 9.62
N GLY A 191 26.22 5.20 9.32
CA GLY A 191 26.70 3.96 9.93
C GLY A 191 26.29 2.67 9.20
N TRP A 192 25.47 2.75 8.17
CA TRP A 192 25.08 1.58 7.40
C TRP A 192 26.15 1.11 6.41
N PRO A 193 26.31 -0.21 6.25
CA PRO A 193 27.35 -0.76 5.40
C PRO A 193 27.04 -0.61 3.90
N ASP A 194 28.05 -0.26 3.10
CA ASP A 194 27.95 -0.05 1.64
C ASP A 194 27.29 -1.24 0.90
N ALA A 195 27.50 -2.45 1.41
CA ALA A 195 26.83 -3.65 0.96
C ALA A 195 26.47 -4.54 2.16
N ILE A 196 25.43 -5.34 1.99
CA ILE A 196 25.19 -6.49 2.86
C ILE A 196 26.11 -7.60 2.37
N SER A 197 27.34 -7.57 2.86
CA SER A 197 28.39 -8.53 2.51
C SER A 197 29.00 -9.14 3.75
N SER A 198 29.68 -10.26 3.56
CA SER A 198 30.48 -10.96 4.58
C SER A 198 31.66 -10.13 5.14
N GLU A 199 31.83 -8.89 4.71
CA GLU A 199 32.92 -8.03 5.17
C GLU A 199 32.42 -6.69 5.71
N ALA A 200 31.22 -6.24 5.32
CA ALA A 200 30.77 -4.89 5.61
C ALA A 200 29.75 -4.79 6.76
N SER A 201 28.99 -5.84 7.10
CA SER A 201 27.83 -5.72 8.01
C SER A 201 28.08 -6.28 9.42
N TRP A 202 28.22 -5.39 10.40
CA TRP A 202 28.33 -5.69 11.84
C TRP A 202 27.00 -6.08 12.51
N HIS A 203 25.88 -5.87 11.81
CA HIS A 203 24.52 -6.29 12.21
C HIS A 203 24.04 -7.58 11.54
N TYR A 204 24.91 -8.28 10.81
CA TYR A 204 24.54 -9.54 10.16
C TYR A 204 24.82 -10.72 11.11
N HIS A 205 23.78 -11.50 11.41
CA HIS A 205 23.95 -12.79 12.09
C HIS A 205 24.57 -13.80 11.10
N TYR A 206 25.85 -14.14 11.30
CA TYR A 206 26.49 -15.23 10.57
C TYR A 206 25.99 -16.58 11.10
N TYR A 207 25.32 -17.37 10.26
CA TYR A 207 25.12 -18.80 10.52
C TYR A 207 26.28 -19.67 9.99
N ASN A 208 27.22 -19.08 9.25
CA ASN A 208 28.33 -19.78 8.57
C ASN A 208 29.73 -19.26 8.95
N LYS A 209 29.89 -18.57 10.08
CA LYS A 209 31.21 -18.16 10.56
C LYS A 209 31.94 -19.38 11.14
N GLN A 210 33.04 -19.79 10.51
CA GLN A 210 33.92 -20.82 11.07
C GLN A 210 34.60 -20.27 12.32
N VAL A 211 34.16 -20.71 13.49
CA VAL A 211 34.81 -20.41 14.77
C VAL A 211 35.78 -21.55 15.08
N PRO A 212 37.08 -21.28 15.32
CA PRO A 212 38.01 -22.31 15.73
C PRO A 212 37.50 -22.98 17.01
N LEU A 213 37.41 -24.31 17.00
CA LEU A 213 36.86 -25.06 18.13
C LEU A 213 37.72 -24.99 19.41
N LYS A 214 38.88 -24.31 19.37
CA LYS A 214 39.83 -24.12 20.49
C LYS A 214 40.09 -25.41 21.29
N GLY A 215 40.20 -26.54 20.59
CA GLY A 215 40.44 -27.86 21.17
C GLY A 215 39.19 -28.69 21.49
N ALA A 216 37.97 -28.16 21.26
CA ALA A 216 36.74 -28.93 21.38
C ALA A 216 36.59 -29.96 20.26
N ASN A 217 36.08 -31.15 20.60
CA ASN A 217 35.84 -32.22 19.62
C ASN A 217 34.68 -31.83 18.67
N PRO A 218 34.90 -31.81 17.34
CA PRO A 218 33.89 -31.45 16.34
C PRO A 218 32.59 -32.25 16.44
N ASP A 219 32.67 -33.56 16.68
CA ASP A 219 31.50 -34.44 16.76
C ASP A 219 30.65 -34.14 17.99
N CYS A 220 31.30 -33.75 19.10
CA CYS A 220 30.63 -33.38 20.34
C CYS A 220 29.94 -32.03 20.20
N VAL A 221 30.59 -31.08 19.53
CA VAL A 221 30.03 -29.74 19.23
C VAL A 221 28.85 -29.89 18.29
N MET A 222 28.97 -30.70 17.23
CA MET A 222 27.89 -30.95 16.27
C MET A 222 26.70 -31.65 16.93
N LYS A 223 26.94 -32.65 17.79
CA LYS A 223 25.87 -33.27 18.61
C LYS A 223 25.20 -32.26 19.53
N GLY A 224 25.95 -31.39 20.20
CA GLY A 224 25.40 -30.35 21.06
C GLY A 224 24.52 -29.34 20.31
N ILE A 225 24.94 -28.91 19.12
CA ILE A 225 24.15 -28.01 18.26
C ILE A 225 22.86 -28.70 17.78
N VAL A 226 22.94 -29.96 17.35
CA VAL A 226 21.77 -30.75 16.91
C VAL A 226 20.80 -31.01 18.06
N GLN A 227 21.31 -31.24 19.27
CA GLN A 227 20.50 -31.57 20.44
C GLN A 227 20.03 -30.34 21.22
N SER A 228 20.55 -29.15 20.92
CA SER A 228 20.18 -27.89 21.59
C SER A 228 20.29 -26.69 20.63
N PRO A 229 19.43 -26.63 19.60
CA PRO A 229 19.38 -25.48 18.70
C PRO A 229 18.79 -24.26 19.44
N THR A 230 19.67 -23.45 20.06
CA THR A 230 19.41 -22.15 20.71
C THR A 230 18.68 -22.18 22.08
N PRO A 231 19.08 -21.36 23.07
CA PRO A 231 18.32 -21.20 24.32
C PRO A 231 17.10 -20.31 24.07
N GLY A 232 15.92 -20.92 24.16
CA GLY A 232 14.62 -20.26 24.00
C GLY A 232 13.55 -21.32 23.79
N LYS A 233 12.29 -21.05 24.16
CA LYS A 233 11.19 -21.98 23.87
C LYS A 233 11.09 -22.17 22.34
N PRO A 234 11.18 -23.41 21.81
CA PRO A 234 11.08 -23.65 20.38
C PRO A 234 9.68 -23.30 19.88
N ASN A 235 9.57 -22.40 18.91
CA ASN A 235 8.39 -22.31 18.05
C ASN A 235 8.75 -22.98 16.72
N ALA A 236 8.08 -24.08 16.40
CA ALA A 236 8.27 -24.75 15.12
C ALA A 236 7.76 -23.85 13.98
N ALA A 237 8.52 -23.76 12.89
CA ALA A 237 8.12 -23.01 11.69
C ALA A 237 6.93 -23.64 10.94
N THR A 238 6.46 -24.83 11.34
CA THR A 238 5.24 -25.45 10.82
C THR A 238 4.84 -26.58 11.77
N GLN A 239 3.59 -26.64 12.23
CA GLN A 239 3.06 -27.89 12.77
C GLN A 239 2.84 -28.82 11.58
N ALA A 240 3.49 -29.97 11.58
CA ALA A 240 3.15 -31.05 10.65
C ALA A 240 1.68 -31.45 10.93
N ALA A 241 0.83 -31.26 9.93
CA ALA A 241 -0.54 -31.73 9.94
C ALA A 241 -0.56 -33.29 9.95
N PRO A 242 -1.62 -33.91 10.51
CA PRO A 242 -1.66 -35.32 10.93
C PRO A 242 -1.55 -36.34 9.80
#